data_AF-A0A0N7I404-F1
#
_entry.id   AF-A0A0N7I404-F1
#
_cell.length_a   1.000
_cell.length_b   1.000
_cell.length_c   1.000
_cell.angle_alpha   90.00
_cell.angle_beta   90.00
_cell.angle_gamma   90.00
#
_symmetry.space_group_name_H-M   'P 1'
#
loop_
_entity.id
_entity.type
_entity.pdbx_description
1 polymer ?
#
loop_
_entity_poly.entity_id
_entity_poly.type
_entity_poly.pdbx_seq_one_letter_code
_entity_poly.pdbx_strand_id
1 'polypeptide(L)'
;MSHRRLTLAAAPLAVTALVLAGCSSAASEPAAWIDAATTTAPGATNEAVPGAGLNAAAVLAANADATVVYDGDWSASDAVDIALDGATATSSSDGVRVSGSTVTITDAGVFRLSGSLEGRVVVAAPDDARVVLILDGADIAASDGPAITVSTADDVVIALTGDNTVSDAASYPDGADTNAAIHADADLTITGTGSLTVTGNGNDGITSTDDLVVLSGGITVDAADDGLRGKDALVVSGGTLTVTAGGDALKSDQDGDDTKGYVWLAGGTIDLTSGDDGVSAATDVVVTDGTVSIVAGTAATAADDVPQGVAAGVTVVVEGGDIAIDAADDGLHSDGSVGIGGGTLTISSGDDGVHAEQRLEIRGGDVTIAEAVEGLEGVDVAISGGTVSVTASNDGINAAGNTASGGQGGMAGEADTGESLVISGGTVTVVARGDALDSNGSITISGGEIAVYGPTGGGEGAVDANGAVTIDGGVVLVGGSTLKVPGGAQTWVSASASGSAGSTVEILDAAGALVASFTSAASFDALLVSDAGLVAGDSYDVVVDGTTTAATAGTGLTTGMGPGGAGGFPGGGGGGFPERGPEGRPDGAAS
;
A
#
# COMPACT_ATOMS: atom_id res chain seq x y z
N MET A 1 -39.69 40.67 4.42
CA MET A 1 -40.15 42.08 4.28
C MET A 1 -39.07 43.01 4.78
N SER A 2 -38.72 43.99 3.93
CA SER A 2 -38.06 45.28 4.22
C SER A 2 -36.68 45.25 4.90
N HIS A 3 -35.56 45.34 4.15
CA HIS A 3 -34.98 46.53 3.52
C HIS A 3 -34.72 47.75 4.42
N ARG A 4 -33.46 48.21 4.44
CA ARG A 4 -32.99 49.59 4.17
C ARG A 4 -31.44 49.57 4.10
N ARG A 5 -30.79 49.68 2.93
CA ARG A 5 -30.59 50.80 1.96
C ARG A 5 -29.49 51.80 2.37
N LEU A 6 -28.36 51.78 1.62
CA LEU A 6 -27.80 52.82 0.69
C LEU A 6 -27.09 54.00 1.38
N THR A 7 -25.89 54.48 1.00
CA THR A 7 -25.37 55.05 -0.27
C THR A 7 -23.83 55.18 -0.18
N LEU A 8 -22.94 54.83 -1.12
CA LEU A 8 -22.58 55.31 -2.48
C LEU A 8 -22.04 56.78 -2.61
N ALA A 9 -20.76 56.92 -3.00
CA ALA A 9 -20.15 57.96 -3.88
C ALA A 9 -18.69 57.53 -4.18
N ALA A 10 -18.25 57.10 -5.38
CA ALA A 10 -18.09 57.76 -6.70
C ALA A 10 -16.89 58.75 -6.81
N ALA A 11 -15.71 58.21 -7.26
CA ALA A 11 -14.69 58.60 -8.28
C ALA A 11 -14.43 60.10 -8.67
N PRO A 12 -13.43 60.50 -9.53
CA PRO A 12 -12.42 59.73 -10.30
C PRO A 12 -11.01 60.38 -10.53
N LEU A 13 -10.15 59.65 -11.28
CA LEU A 13 -9.14 60.06 -12.30
C LEU A 13 -7.89 60.92 -11.96
N ALA A 14 -6.70 60.39 -12.31
CA ALA A 14 -5.69 61.09 -13.12
C ALA A 14 -4.67 60.10 -13.73
N VAL A 15 -4.58 60.10 -15.07
CA VAL A 15 -3.58 59.43 -15.91
C VAL A 15 -2.49 60.45 -16.25
N THR A 16 -1.20 60.08 -16.21
CA THR A 16 -0.18 60.71 -17.06
C THR A 16 1.00 59.76 -17.26
N ALA A 17 1.28 59.44 -18.53
CA ALA A 17 2.45 58.73 -18.99
C ALA A 17 3.56 59.72 -19.40
N LEU A 18 4.82 59.37 -19.22
CA LEU A 18 5.87 59.75 -20.18
C LEU A 18 7.07 58.78 -20.12
N VAL A 19 7.40 58.27 -21.31
CA VAL A 19 8.53 57.39 -21.67
C VAL A 19 9.81 58.21 -21.77
N LEU A 20 10.97 57.63 -21.40
CA LEU A 20 12.24 57.89 -22.09
C LEU A 20 13.15 56.66 -22.02
N ALA A 21 13.70 56.28 -23.17
CA ALA A 21 14.52 55.09 -23.43
C ALA A 21 16.00 55.27 -23.05
N GLY A 22 16.67 54.15 -22.72
CA GLY A 22 18.12 54.02 -22.68
C GLY A 22 18.52 52.58 -23.03
N CYS A 23 19.25 52.40 -24.13
CA CYS A 23 19.76 51.13 -24.63
C CYS A 23 21.17 50.79 -24.10
N SER A 24 21.56 49.52 -24.30
CA SER A 24 22.87 48.84 -24.15
C SER A 24 23.19 48.37 -22.73
N SER A 25 23.63 47.14 -22.45
CA SER A 25 24.16 46.04 -23.27
C SER A 25 23.97 44.69 -22.55
N ALA A 26 23.89 43.62 -23.33
CA ALA A 26 23.58 42.25 -22.93
C ALA A 26 24.62 41.58 -22.02
N ALA A 27 24.13 40.82 -21.04
CA ALA A 27 24.76 39.62 -20.49
C ALA A 27 23.65 38.62 -20.18
N SER A 28 23.79 37.41 -20.71
CA SER A 28 22.83 36.31 -20.74
C SER A 28 23.05 35.36 -19.56
N GLU A 29 21.98 35.08 -18.80
CA GLU A 29 21.81 33.92 -17.89
C GLU A 29 20.31 33.50 -17.98
N PRO A 30 19.98 32.21 -17.77
CA PRO A 30 18.86 31.53 -18.44
C PRO A 30 17.48 31.80 -17.81
N ALA A 31 16.47 31.70 -18.68
CA ALA A 31 15.11 32.11 -18.45
C ALA A 31 14.29 31.09 -17.65
N ALA A 32 13.55 31.63 -16.68
CA ALA A 32 12.47 31.00 -15.96
C ALA A 32 11.33 30.55 -16.89
N TRP A 33 10.69 29.47 -16.49
CA TRP A 33 9.57 28.80 -17.15
C TRP A 33 8.36 29.75 -17.25
N ILE A 34 7.77 29.83 -18.44
CA ILE A 34 6.55 30.59 -18.71
C ILE A 34 5.36 29.65 -18.57
N ASP A 35 4.53 29.96 -17.59
CA ASP A 35 3.16 29.49 -17.38
C ASP A 35 2.25 29.93 -18.54
N ALA A 36 1.46 28.99 -19.07
CA ALA A 36 0.43 29.22 -20.05
C ALA A 36 -0.90 28.63 -19.57
N ALA A 37 -1.66 29.46 -18.86
CA ALA A 37 -3.06 29.21 -18.55
C ALA A 37 -3.96 29.23 -19.80
N THR A 38 -4.79 28.20 -19.97
CA THR A 38 -6.05 28.25 -20.74
C THR A 38 -7.16 27.45 -20.04
N THR A 39 -8.08 28.20 -19.43
CA THR A 39 -9.53 28.01 -19.24
C THR A 39 -10.18 26.61 -19.26
N THR A 40 -10.79 26.30 -18.11
CA THR A 40 -11.61 25.18 -17.62
C THR A 40 -12.90 24.77 -18.37
N ALA A 41 -13.22 23.47 -18.30
CA ALA A 41 -14.56 22.87 -18.10
C ALA A 41 -14.42 21.53 -17.30
N PRO A 42 -15.45 21.09 -16.54
CA PRO A 42 -15.27 20.33 -15.30
C PRO A 42 -15.19 18.81 -15.50
N GLY A 43 -14.19 18.18 -14.91
CA GLY A 43 -14.01 16.75 -14.71
C GLY A 43 -13.38 16.53 -13.33
N ALA A 44 -13.73 15.43 -12.67
CA ALA A 44 -13.50 15.15 -11.26
C ALA A 44 -12.10 15.53 -10.75
N THR A 45 -12.05 16.24 -9.63
CA THR A 45 -10.85 16.47 -8.86
C THR A 45 -10.53 15.22 -8.05
N ASN A 46 -9.70 14.32 -8.58
CA ASN A 46 -8.79 13.56 -7.73
C ASN A 46 -7.66 14.52 -7.37
N GLU A 47 -7.88 15.33 -6.34
CA GLU A 47 -6.78 16.03 -5.70
C GLU A 47 -6.13 15.04 -4.74
N ALA A 48 -5.10 14.32 -5.21
CA ALA A 48 -3.96 14.11 -4.32
C ALA A 48 -3.52 15.49 -3.84
N VAL A 49 -3.37 15.66 -2.53
CA VAL A 49 -2.89 16.91 -1.93
C VAL A 49 -1.62 17.34 -2.68
N PRO A 50 -1.61 18.50 -3.37
CA PRO A 50 -0.38 19.05 -3.91
C PRO A 50 0.49 19.51 -2.73
N GLY A 51 1.36 18.62 -2.23
CA GLY A 51 2.44 18.98 -1.30
C GLY A 51 2.35 18.50 0.15
N ALA A 52 1.48 17.54 0.51
CA ALA A 52 1.74 16.72 1.70
C ALA A 52 2.65 15.56 1.25
N GLY A 53 3.81 15.37 1.88
CA GLY A 53 4.68 14.25 1.50
C GLY A 53 4.02 12.92 1.82
N LEU A 54 4.19 11.89 0.99
CA LEU A 54 3.67 10.53 1.21
C LEU A 54 4.41 9.81 2.35
N ASN A 55 4.53 10.43 3.53
CA ASN A 55 5.25 9.94 4.70
C ASN A 55 4.38 9.99 5.95
N ALA A 56 4.70 9.14 6.93
CA ALA A 56 3.84 8.93 8.09
C ALA A 56 3.61 10.21 8.89
N ALA A 57 4.63 11.07 9.02
CA ALA A 57 4.49 12.32 9.78
C ALA A 57 3.49 13.30 9.14
N ALA A 58 3.38 13.33 7.82
CA ALA A 58 2.43 14.18 7.13
C ALA A 58 1.01 13.59 7.16
N VAL A 59 0.88 12.28 6.91
CA VAL A 59 -0.42 11.58 6.94
C VAL A 59 -1.02 11.61 8.34
N LEU A 60 -0.26 11.21 9.37
CA LEU A 60 -0.73 11.24 10.76
C LEU A 60 -1.03 12.66 11.26
N ALA A 61 -0.37 13.69 10.72
CA ALA A 61 -0.69 15.08 11.08
C ALA A 61 -1.98 15.60 10.43
N ALA A 62 -2.48 14.93 9.39
CA ALA A 62 -3.78 15.21 8.78
C ALA A 62 -4.92 14.47 9.51
N ASN A 63 -4.61 13.33 10.11
CA ASN A 63 -5.57 12.52 10.85
C ASN A 63 -5.87 13.13 12.23
N ALA A 64 -7.09 12.88 12.70
CA ALA A 64 -7.48 13.19 14.07
C ALA A 64 -6.68 12.29 15.03
N ASP A 65 -6.17 12.87 16.11
CA ASP A 65 -5.50 12.09 17.16
C ASP A 65 -6.49 11.07 17.75
N ALA A 66 -6.10 9.80 17.80
CA ALA A 66 -6.88 8.78 18.51
C ALA A 66 -6.88 9.05 20.02
N THR A 67 -8.04 8.91 20.66
CA THR A 67 -8.17 8.97 22.10
C THR A 67 -7.50 7.77 22.75
N VAL A 68 -6.68 8.03 23.77
CA VAL A 68 -5.93 7.00 24.47
C VAL A 68 -5.77 7.33 25.95
N VAL A 69 -5.94 6.32 26.79
CA VAL A 69 -5.67 6.41 28.23
C VAL A 69 -4.41 5.61 28.57
N TYR A 70 -3.37 6.30 29.01
CA TYR A 70 -2.09 5.66 29.31
C TYR A 70 -2.08 5.08 30.73
N ASP A 71 -1.20 4.09 30.97
CA ASP A 71 -1.00 3.45 32.28
C ASP A 71 -0.72 4.42 33.44
N GLY A 72 -0.20 5.62 33.14
CA GLY A 72 0.07 6.66 34.12
C GLY A 72 -1.16 7.46 34.57
N ASP A 73 -2.28 7.35 33.85
CA ASP A 73 -3.48 8.16 34.06
C ASP A 73 -4.46 7.55 35.09
N TRP A 74 -4.20 6.32 35.53
CA TRP A 74 -5.00 5.59 36.51
C TRP A 74 -4.10 4.74 37.41
N SER A 75 -4.66 4.14 38.46
CA SER A 75 -3.89 3.29 39.38
C SER A 75 -4.65 2.02 39.76
N ALA A 76 -3.99 0.87 39.64
CA ALA A 76 -4.50 -0.41 40.12
C ALA A 76 -4.74 -0.46 41.64
N SER A 77 -4.18 0.48 42.41
CA SER A 77 -4.46 0.62 43.85
C SER A 77 -5.87 1.11 44.15
N ASP A 78 -6.49 1.78 43.18
CA ASP A 78 -7.81 2.39 43.32
C ASP A 78 -8.92 1.40 42.95
N ALA A 79 -8.52 0.18 42.57
CA ALA A 79 -9.42 -0.85 42.10
C ALA A 79 -10.42 -1.30 43.17
N VAL A 80 -11.69 -1.34 42.77
CA VAL A 80 -12.74 -2.06 43.46
C VAL A 80 -12.81 -3.49 42.91
N ASP A 81 -12.72 -4.49 43.78
CA ASP A 81 -12.82 -5.88 43.35
C ASP A 81 -14.28 -6.28 42.99
N ILE A 82 -14.39 -7.02 41.89
CA ILE A 82 -15.57 -7.73 41.41
C ILE A 82 -15.17 -9.21 41.25
N ALA A 83 -15.62 -10.05 42.17
CA ALA A 83 -15.36 -11.48 42.11
C ALA A 83 -16.45 -12.19 41.29
N LEU A 84 -16.06 -12.78 40.17
CA LEU A 84 -16.90 -13.54 39.25
C LEU A 84 -17.01 -15.01 39.74
N ASP A 85 -18.23 -15.54 39.82
CA ASP A 85 -18.51 -16.87 40.41
C ASP A 85 -19.59 -17.63 39.62
N GLY A 86 -19.26 -18.02 38.39
CA GLY A 86 -20.13 -18.77 37.49
C GLY A 86 -21.34 -17.94 37.03
N ALA A 87 -22.54 -18.27 37.50
CA ALA A 87 -23.77 -17.58 37.08
C ALA A 87 -24.04 -16.26 37.82
N THR A 88 -23.08 -15.72 38.57
CA THR A 88 -23.20 -14.49 39.36
C THR A 88 -21.84 -13.83 39.59
N ALA A 89 -21.85 -12.64 40.18
CA ALA A 89 -20.67 -12.00 40.74
C ALA A 89 -20.95 -11.38 42.12
N THR A 90 -19.90 -10.92 42.79
CA THR A 90 -20.00 -10.13 44.03
C THR A 90 -19.10 -8.91 43.99
N SER A 91 -19.59 -7.79 44.51
CA SER A 91 -18.78 -6.58 44.75
C SER A 91 -19.26 -5.89 46.02
N SER A 92 -18.39 -5.07 46.61
CA SER A 92 -18.69 -4.24 47.78
C SER A 92 -19.03 -2.79 47.44
N SER A 93 -18.93 -2.41 46.16
CA SER A 93 -19.21 -1.04 45.70
C SER A 93 -20.67 -0.85 45.35
N ASP A 94 -21.20 0.33 45.69
CA ASP A 94 -22.53 0.77 45.30
C ASP A 94 -22.60 1.11 43.79
N GLY A 95 -21.45 1.37 43.15
CA GLY A 95 -21.33 1.61 41.71
C GLY A 95 -21.30 0.33 40.86
N VAL A 96 -21.52 -0.84 41.47
CA VAL A 96 -21.60 -2.13 40.79
C VAL A 96 -22.92 -2.80 41.14
N ARG A 97 -23.75 -3.04 40.13
CA ARG A 97 -25.02 -3.76 40.26
C ARG A 97 -24.89 -5.16 39.69
N VAL A 98 -25.17 -6.18 40.51
CA VAL A 98 -25.25 -7.57 40.05
C VAL A 98 -26.71 -8.00 39.98
N SER A 99 -27.14 -8.52 38.83
CA SER A 99 -28.48 -9.05 38.59
C SER A 99 -28.40 -10.39 37.86
N GLY A 100 -28.37 -11.49 38.61
CA GLY A 100 -28.10 -12.80 38.04
C GLY A 100 -26.69 -12.83 37.45
N SER A 101 -26.59 -13.23 36.18
CA SER A 101 -25.33 -13.30 35.42
C SER A 101 -24.94 -11.98 34.74
N THR A 102 -25.63 -10.87 35.03
CA THR A 102 -25.26 -9.54 34.54
C THR A 102 -24.60 -8.71 35.63
N VAL A 103 -23.38 -8.25 35.37
CA VAL A 103 -22.66 -7.27 36.18
C VAL A 103 -22.72 -5.92 35.48
N THR A 104 -23.31 -4.90 36.09
CA THR A 104 -23.38 -3.55 35.54
C THR A 104 -22.54 -2.58 36.37
N ILE A 105 -21.55 -1.95 35.77
CA ILE A 105 -20.74 -0.88 36.34
C ILE A 105 -21.39 0.45 35.96
N THR A 106 -21.78 1.25 36.95
CA THR A 106 -22.55 2.49 36.72
C THR A 106 -21.79 3.77 37.03
N ASP A 107 -20.59 3.64 37.60
CA ASP A 107 -19.79 4.76 38.08
C ASP A 107 -18.43 4.78 37.38
N ALA A 108 -17.85 5.97 37.23
CA ALA A 108 -16.45 6.13 36.84
C ALA A 108 -15.52 5.48 37.88
N GLY A 109 -14.37 4.97 37.44
CA GLY A 109 -13.35 4.43 38.35
C GLY A 109 -12.64 3.19 37.84
N VAL A 110 -11.91 2.53 38.74
CA VAL A 110 -11.11 1.34 38.46
C VAL A 110 -11.78 0.13 39.09
N PHE A 111 -12.01 -0.92 38.31
CA PHE A 111 -12.70 -2.14 38.72
C PHE A 111 -11.84 -3.35 38.35
N ARG A 112 -11.55 -4.23 39.31
CA ARG A 112 -10.80 -5.47 39.07
C ARG A 112 -11.74 -6.65 39.00
N LEU A 113 -11.75 -7.34 37.88
CA LEU A 113 -12.54 -8.53 37.62
C LEU A 113 -11.63 -9.77 37.71
N SER A 114 -12.06 -10.76 38.47
CA SER A 114 -11.31 -12.03 38.64
C SER A 114 -12.28 -13.19 38.86
N GLY A 115 -11.92 -14.39 38.38
CA GLY A 115 -12.79 -15.58 38.42
C GLY A 115 -13.56 -15.77 37.10
N SER A 116 -14.62 -16.58 37.13
CA SER A 116 -15.41 -16.88 35.91
C SER A 116 -16.84 -16.36 35.97
N LEU A 117 -17.37 -15.89 34.84
CA LEU A 117 -18.75 -15.44 34.66
C LEU A 117 -19.37 -16.09 33.41
N GLU A 118 -20.39 -16.91 33.61
CA GLU A 118 -21.30 -17.38 32.56
C GLU A 118 -22.39 -16.31 32.35
N GLY A 119 -22.00 -15.20 31.75
CA GLY A 119 -22.78 -13.97 31.72
C GLY A 119 -22.06 -12.82 31.05
N ARG A 120 -22.50 -11.61 31.38
CA ARG A 120 -22.01 -10.37 30.74
C ARG A 120 -21.63 -9.31 31.76
N VAL A 121 -20.62 -8.53 31.40
CA VAL A 121 -20.22 -7.29 32.06
C VAL A 121 -20.69 -6.12 31.20
N VAL A 122 -21.38 -5.17 31.81
CA VAL A 122 -21.92 -3.98 31.14
C VAL A 122 -21.36 -2.74 31.83
N VAL A 123 -20.73 -1.84 31.08
CA VAL A 123 -20.38 -0.49 31.52
C VAL A 123 -21.48 0.46 31.04
N ALA A 124 -22.16 1.08 31.99
CA ALA A 124 -23.22 2.06 31.77
C ALA A 124 -23.00 3.24 32.73
N ALA A 125 -21.84 3.87 32.60
CA ALA A 125 -21.38 4.99 33.41
C ALA A 125 -21.81 6.34 32.78
N PRO A 126 -21.66 7.49 33.47
CA PRO A 126 -21.89 8.80 32.85
C PRO A 126 -21.11 9.00 31.55
N ASP A 127 -21.64 9.83 30.64
CA ASP A 127 -21.02 10.09 29.32
C ASP A 127 -19.65 10.78 29.40
N ASP A 128 -19.28 11.35 30.56
CA ASP A 128 -17.97 11.95 30.84
C ASP A 128 -17.09 11.06 31.72
N ALA A 129 -17.45 9.79 31.88
CA ALA A 129 -16.80 8.86 32.80
C ALA A 129 -15.64 8.13 32.15
N ARG A 130 -14.51 8.10 32.86
CA ARG A 130 -13.44 7.13 32.62
C ARG A 130 -13.66 5.87 33.44
N VAL A 131 -13.64 4.70 32.79
CA VAL A 131 -13.79 3.39 33.43
C VAL A 131 -12.62 2.49 33.07
N VAL A 132 -11.92 1.96 34.07
CA VAL A 132 -10.84 0.99 33.88
C VAL A 132 -11.30 -0.37 34.37
N LEU A 133 -11.33 -1.35 33.47
CA LEU A 133 -11.56 -2.76 33.74
C LEU A 133 -10.22 -3.48 33.81
N ILE A 134 -9.74 -3.77 35.02
CA ILE A 134 -8.59 -4.65 35.20
C ILE A 134 -9.10 -6.09 35.10
N LEU A 135 -8.73 -6.80 34.04
CA LEU A 135 -8.97 -8.24 33.93
C LEU A 135 -7.78 -8.96 34.58
N ASP A 136 -8.03 -9.66 35.70
CA ASP A 136 -7.02 -10.34 36.52
C ASP A 136 -7.36 -11.83 36.67
N GLY A 137 -7.08 -12.60 35.62
CA GLY A 137 -7.49 -14.00 35.56
C GLY A 137 -9.01 -14.16 35.41
N ALA A 138 -9.63 -13.30 34.59
CA ALA A 138 -11.06 -13.28 34.35
C ALA A 138 -11.44 -14.17 33.15
N ASP A 139 -12.49 -14.99 33.30
CA ASP A 139 -13.09 -15.79 32.24
C ASP A 139 -14.56 -15.40 32.08
N ILE A 140 -14.92 -14.70 31.00
CA ILE A 140 -16.26 -14.13 30.80
C ILE A 140 -16.87 -14.70 29.51
N ALA A 141 -17.91 -15.51 29.65
CA ALA A 141 -18.59 -16.15 28.53
C ALA A 141 -20.10 -15.84 28.54
N ALA A 142 -20.57 -15.09 27.54
CA ALA A 142 -21.99 -14.81 27.34
C ALA A 142 -22.56 -15.72 26.24
N SER A 143 -23.74 -16.30 26.45
CA SER A 143 -24.38 -17.17 25.44
C SER A 143 -25.43 -16.47 24.57
N ASP A 144 -25.76 -15.21 24.87
CA ASP A 144 -26.87 -14.47 24.29
C ASP A 144 -26.54 -12.99 23.96
N GLY A 145 -25.28 -12.70 23.63
CA GLY A 145 -24.78 -11.42 23.11
C GLY A 145 -23.30 -11.22 23.48
N PRO A 146 -22.80 -9.98 23.50
CA PRO A 146 -21.41 -9.69 23.88
C PRO A 146 -21.11 -10.12 25.31
N ALA A 147 -19.87 -10.48 25.62
CA ALA A 147 -19.46 -10.76 27.00
C ALA A 147 -19.11 -9.48 27.77
N ILE A 148 -18.51 -8.49 27.09
CA ILE A 148 -18.27 -7.16 27.64
C ILE A 148 -18.96 -6.15 26.73
N THR A 149 -19.80 -5.28 27.29
CA THR A 149 -20.47 -4.20 26.57
C THR A 149 -20.25 -2.87 27.28
N VAL A 150 -19.72 -1.87 26.59
CA VAL A 150 -19.76 -0.47 27.03
C VAL A 150 -20.90 0.19 26.29
N SER A 151 -21.98 0.51 27.00
CA SER A 151 -23.13 1.21 26.43
C SER A 151 -23.02 2.73 26.60
N THR A 152 -22.39 3.18 27.70
CA THR A 152 -22.10 4.60 27.96
C THR A 152 -20.85 4.73 28.84
N ALA A 153 -19.89 5.53 28.37
CA ALA A 153 -18.71 6.05 29.05
C ALA A 153 -18.05 7.08 28.11
N ASP A 154 -17.03 7.81 28.59
CA ASP A 154 -16.16 8.63 27.74
C ASP A 154 -14.97 7.78 27.27
N ASP A 155 -14.10 7.42 28.21
CA ASP A 155 -12.96 6.53 27.97
C ASP A 155 -13.14 5.20 28.70
N VAL A 156 -12.87 4.09 28.02
CA VAL A 156 -12.77 2.77 28.65
C VAL A 156 -11.39 2.16 28.46
N VAL A 157 -10.85 1.57 29.53
CA VAL A 157 -9.59 0.84 29.50
C VAL A 157 -9.82 -0.61 29.88
N ILE A 158 -9.29 -1.54 29.09
CA ILE A 158 -9.12 -2.94 29.47
C ILE A 158 -7.65 -3.15 29.82
N ALA A 159 -7.35 -3.27 31.11
CA ALA A 159 -6.01 -3.47 31.62
C ALA A 159 -5.78 -4.95 31.98
N LEU A 160 -4.83 -5.58 31.30
CA LEU A 160 -4.59 -7.02 31.36
C LEU A 160 -3.59 -7.40 32.44
N THR A 161 -4.01 -8.27 33.35
CA THR A 161 -3.18 -9.00 34.32
C THR A 161 -3.54 -10.48 34.30
N GLY A 162 -2.55 -11.38 34.44
CA GLY A 162 -2.79 -12.82 34.34
C GLY A 162 -3.28 -13.22 32.94
N ASP A 163 -3.99 -14.35 32.84
CA ASP A 163 -4.55 -14.87 31.59
C ASP A 163 -6.07 -14.70 31.61
N ASN A 164 -6.62 -14.01 30.60
CA ASN A 164 -8.03 -13.65 30.55
C ASN A 164 -8.71 -14.21 29.30
N THR A 165 -9.97 -14.60 29.40
CA THR A 165 -10.78 -15.11 28.29
C THR A 165 -12.11 -14.37 28.19
N VAL A 166 -12.50 -14.01 26.98
CA VAL A 166 -13.78 -13.38 26.68
C VAL A 166 -14.43 -14.07 25.49
N SER A 167 -15.68 -14.50 25.60
CA SER A 167 -16.39 -15.18 24.51
C SER A 167 -17.89 -14.88 24.52
N ASP A 168 -18.50 -14.80 23.34
CA ASP A 168 -19.87 -14.31 23.15
C ASP A 168 -20.84 -15.34 22.55
N ALA A 169 -22.01 -14.85 22.12
CA ALA A 169 -23.01 -15.68 21.47
C ALA A 169 -22.53 -16.24 20.13
N ALA A 170 -22.99 -17.45 19.82
CA ALA A 170 -22.68 -18.14 18.57
C ALA A 170 -23.20 -17.44 17.29
N SER A 171 -24.10 -16.47 17.41
CA SER A 171 -24.59 -15.64 16.31
C SER A 171 -25.36 -14.42 16.83
N TYR A 172 -25.45 -13.38 16.01
CA TYR A 172 -26.26 -12.20 16.25
C TYR A 172 -27.47 -12.12 15.31
N PRO A 173 -28.53 -11.38 15.68
CA PRO A 173 -29.57 -11.02 14.73
C PRO A 173 -29.01 -10.18 13.58
N ASP A 174 -29.56 -10.34 12.37
CA ASP A 174 -29.22 -9.53 11.21
C ASP A 174 -29.33 -8.02 11.54
N GLY A 175 -28.26 -7.26 11.29
CA GLY A 175 -28.19 -5.82 11.53
C GLY A 175 -28.14 -5.43 13.01
N ALA A 176 -27.65 -6.31 13.89
CA ALA A 176 -27.38 -5.93 15.28
C ALA A 176 -26.24 -4.91 15.35
N ASP A 177 -26.49 -3.78 16.00
CA ASP A 177 -25.48 -2.72 16.22
C ASP A 177 -24.42 -3.12 17.26
N THR A 178 -24.70 -4.14 18.07
CA THR A 178 -23.82 -4.64 19.13
C THR A 178 -23.56 -6.12 18.89
N ASN A 179 -22.47 -6.42 18.18
CA ASN A 179 -22.20 -7.71 17.57
C ASN A 179 -20.78 -8.25 17.83
N ALA A 180 -19.99 -7.61 18.70
CA ALA A 180 -18.65 -8.07 19.05
C ALA A 180 -18.59 -8.79 20.41
N ALA A 181 -17.61 -9.66 20.63
CA ALA A 181 -17.42 -10.26 21.95
C ALA A 181 -17.07 -9.24 23.04
N ILE A 182 -16.29 -8.22 22.66
CA ILE A 182 -16.11 -6.98 23.40
C ILE A 182 -16.63 -5.86 22.51
N HIS A 183 -17.72 -5.21 22.91
CA HIS A 183 -18.30 -4.09 22.18
C HIS A 183 -18.26 -2.82 23.02
N ALA A 184 -17.79 -1.72 22.46
CA ALA A 184 -17.79 -0.42 23.12
C ALA A 184 -18.40 0.69 22.26
N ASP A 185 -19.42 1.35 22.80
CA ASP A 185 -19.97 2.60 22.27
C ASP A 185 -19.19 3.82 22.87
N ALA A 186 -17.85 3.72 22.91
CA ALA A 186 -16.92 4.69 23.49
C ALA A 186 -15.48 4.37 23.08
N ASP A 187 -14.55 5.31 23.31
CA ASP A 187 -13.12 5.10 23.10
C ASP A 187 -12.58 3.95 23.98
N LEU A 188 -11.84 3.02 23.37
CA LEU A 188 -11.35 1.82 24.03
C LEU A 188 -9.82 1.72 23.96
N THR A 189 -9.16 1.68 25.12
CA THR A 189 -7.73 1.37 25.23
C THR A 189 -7.51 -0.02 25.83
N ILE A 190 -6.65 -0.84 25.21
CA ILE A 190 -6.18 -2.11 25.77
C ILE A 190 -4.70 -1.97 26.17
N THR A 191 -4.37 -2.37 27.39
CA THR A 191 -3.02 -2.21 27.94
C THR A 191 -2.70 -3.30 28.97
N GLY A 192 -1.48 -3.28 29.51
CA GLY A 192 -1.03 -4.17 30.58
C GLY A 192 -0.12 -5.29 30.09
N THR A 193 0.30 -6.13 31.03
CA THR A 193 1.32 -7.18 30.80
C THR A 193 0.73 -8.60 30.76
N GLY A 194 -0.57 -8.75 31.02
CA GLY A 194 -1.27 -10.03 30.94
C GLY A 194 -1.63 -10.43 29.50
N SER A 195 -2.37 -11.52 29.39
CA SER A 195 -2.94 -12.00 28.13
C SER A 195 -4.46 -11.89 28.08
N LEU A 196 -5.00 -11.78 26.88
CA LEU A 196 -6.43 -11.76 26.58
C LEU A 196 -6.69 -12.64 25.36
N THR A 197 -7.46 -13.70 25.53
CA THR A 197 -8.02 -14.49 24.42
C THR A 197 -9.48 -14.10 24.21
N VAL A 198 -9.82 -13.60 23.03
CA VAL A 198 -11.18 -13.25 22.63
C VAL A 198 -11.68 -14.23 21.58
N THR A 199 -12.88 -14.75 21.78
CA THR A 199 -13.58 -15.57 20.77
C THR A 199 -14.89 -14.88 20.40
N GLY A 200 -14.89 -14.19 19.26
CA GLY A 200 -16.06 -13.60 18.61
C GLY A 200 -16.76 -14.66 17.77
N ASN A 201 -17.59 -15.48 18.40
CA ASN A 201 -18.21 -16.63 17.73
C ASN A 201 -19.26 -16.19 16.69
N GLY A 202 -19.94 -15.07 16.96
CA GLY A 202 -21.10 -14.66 16.19
C GLY A 202 -20.82 -13.60 15.13
N ASN A 203 -19.82 -12.74 15.34
CA ASN A 203 -19.36 -11.70 14.42
C ASN A 203 -17.94 -11.25 14.82
N ASP A 204 -17.76 -10.00 15.24
CA ASP A 204 -16.46 -9.41 15.51
C ASP A 204 -15.84 -9.90 16.83
N GLY A 205 -14.52 -9.82 16.92
CA GLY A 205 -13.81 -10.02 18.18
C GLY A 205 -13.97 -8.84 19.13
N ILE A 206 -13.37 -7.71 18.77
CA ILE A 206 -13.31 -6.49 19.58
C ILE A 206 -13.70 -5.29 18.73
N THR A 207 -14.76 -4.59 19.12
CA THR A 207 -15.25 -3.42 18.39
C THR A 207 -15.39 -2.21 19.31
N SER A 208 -14.85 -1.08 18.86
CA SER A 208 -15.17 0.26 19.33
C SER A 208 -15.91 1.00 18.21
N THR A 209 -16.99 1.71 18.56
CA THR A 209 -17.67 2.61 17.62
C THR A 209 -16.95 3.94 17.43
N ASP A 210 -15.94 4.22 18.26
CA ASP A 210 -15.03 5.35 18.17
C ASP A 210 -13.59 4.82 17.99
N ASP A 211 -12.62 5.25 18.80
CA ASP A 211 -11.23 4.81 18.68
C ASP A 211 -10.97 3.49 19.42
N LEU A 212 -10.07 2.67 18.88
CA LEU A 212 -9.52 1.48 19.53
C LEU A 212 -7.99 1.56 19.54
N VAL A 213 -7.39 1.59 20.72
CA VAL A 213 -5.93 1.67 20.89
C VAL A 213 -5.39 0.48 21.68
N VAL A 214 -4.47 -0.27 21.09
CA VAL A 214 -3.69 -1.32 21.75
C VAL A 214 -2.32 -0.77 22.12
N LEU A 215 -2.10 -0.53 23.41
CA LEU A 215 -0.81 -0.10 23.92
C LEU A 215 0.15 -1.27 24.15
N SER A 216 -0.34 -2.35 24.75
CA SER A 216 0.45 -3.54 25.08
C SER A 216 -0.44 -4.73 25.46
N GLY A 217 0.20 -5.87 25.76
CA GLY A 217 -0.46 -7.10 26.19
C GLY A 217 -0.21 -8.25 25.21
N GLY A 218 -0.58 -9.47 25.60
CA GLY A 218 -0.65 -10.62 24.69
C GLY A 218 -2.11 -10.86 24.30
N ILE A 219 -2.51 -10.44 23.10
CA ILE A 219 -3.89 -10.49 22.65
C ILE A 219 -4.01 -11.55 21.56
N THR A 220 -4.96 -12.47 21.71
CA THR A 220 -5.32 -13.45 20.69
C THR A 220 -6.81 -13.33 20.40
N VAL A 221 -7.19 -13.13 19.15
CA VAL A 221 -8.58 -13.00 18.71
C VAL A 221 -8.90 -14.05 17.65
N ASP A 222 -10.01 -14.76 17.83
CA ASP A 222 -10.62 -15.65 16.84
C ASP A 222 -12.06 -15.14 16.61
N ALA A 223 -12.32 -14.56 15.44
CA ALA A 223 -13.56 -13.87 15.10
C ALA A 223 -14.21 -14.46 13.84
N ALA A 224 -15.54 -14.54 13.84
CA ALA A 224 -16.32 -15.03 12.70
C ALA A 224 -16.40 -14.00 11.56
N ASP A 225 -16.29 -12.71 11.89
CA ASP A 225 -16.25 -11.59 10.95
C ASP A 225 -14.95 -10.81 11.19
N ASP A 226 -14.99 -9.56 11.66
CA ASP A 226 -13.79 -8.74 11.84
C ASP A 226 -13.05 -9.03 13.17
N GLY A 227 -11.72 -9.00 13.16
CA GLY A 227 -10.90 -9.25 14.35
C GLY A 227 -10.97 -8.11 15.38
N LEU A 228 -10.27 -7.01 15.06
CA LEU A 228 -10.33 -5.75 15.81
C LEU A 228 -10.88 -4.65 14.91
N ARG A 229 -11.89 -3.93 15.39
CA ARG A 229 -12.49 -2.80 14.69
C ARG A 229 -12.51 -1.56 15.57
N GLY A 230 -11.73 -0.55 15.20
CA GLY A 230 -11.83 0.80 15.74
C GLY A 230 -12.42 1.69 14.66
N LYS A 231 -13.70 2.02 14.78
CA LYS A 231 -14.43 2.67 13.68
C LYS A 231 -13.80 3.98 13.24
N ASP A 232 -13.43 4.83 14.21
CA ASP A 232 -12.81 6.13 13.94
C ASP A 232 -11.29 6.03 13.77
N ALA A 233 -10.65 5.18 14.56
CA ALA A 233 -9.25 4.82 14.39
C ALA A 233 -8.94 3.48 15.06
N LEU A 234 -8.02 2.73 14.48
CA LEU A 234 -7.40 1.57 15.12
C LEU A 234 -5.89 1.76 15.21
N VAL A 235 -5.36 1.86 16.43
CA VAL A 235 -3.93 2.08 16.67
C VAL A 235 -3.32 0.93 17.44
N VAL A 236 -2.28 0.29 16.89
CA VAL A 236 -1.49 -0.73 17.58
C VAL A 236 -0.10 -0.16 17.87
N SER A 237 0.13 0.22 19.12
CA SER A 237 1.40 0.80 19.58
C SER A 237 2.42 -0.24 20.04
N GLY A 238 1.97 -1.43 20.44
CA GLY A 238 2.85 -2.45 21.00
C GLY A 238 2.11 -3.71 21.43
N GLY A 239 2.84 -4.60 22.12
CA GLY A 239 2.34 -5.91 22.55
C GLY A 239 2.53 -7.01 21.51
N THR A 240 1.92 -8.16 21.76
CA THR A 240 1.80 -9.27 20.81
C THR A 240 0.32 -9.42 20.47
N LEU A 241 0.00 -9.36 19.18
CA LEU A 241 -1.37 -9.44 18.67
C LEU A 241 -1.44 -10.57 17.64
N THR A 242 -2.28 -11.57 17.89
CA THR A 242 -2.56 -12.65 16.94
C THR A 242 -4.05 -12.64 16.63
N VAL A 243 -4.42 -12.50 15.37
CA VAL A 243 -5.81 -12.38 14.95
C VAL A 243 -6.11 -13.37 13.83
N THR A 244 -7.14 -14.18 14.04
CA THR A 244 -7.81 -14.96 12.99
C THR A 244 -9.21 -14.40 12.81
N ALA A 245 -9.55 -13.96 11.62
CA ALA A 245 -10.83 -13.33 11.29
C ALA A 245 -11.45 -13.99 10.05
N GLY A 246 -12.77 -14.13 10.02
CA GLY A 246 -13.51 -14.53 8.83
C GLY A 246 -13.66 -13.40 7.81
N GLY A 247 -13.75 -12.16 8.30
CA GLY A 247 -13.64 -10.91 7.55
C GLY A 247 -12.23 -10.32 7.68
N ASP A 248 -12.15 -9.02 7.99
CA ASP A 248 -10.89 -8.29 8.10
C ASP A 248 -10.20 -8.58 9.44
N ALA A 249 -8.88 -8.75 9.45
CA ALA A 249 -8.19 -8.94 10.74
C ALA A 249 -8.16 -7.63 11.55
N LEU A 250 -7.81 -6.51 10.92
CA LEU A 250 -7.81 -5.17 11.52
C LEU A 250 -8.61 -4.19 10.65
N LYS A 251 -9.52 -3.43 11.26
CA LYS A 251 -10.44 -2.56 10.52
C LYS A 251 -10.64 -1.18 11.13
N SER A 252 -10.73 -0.18 10.27
CA SER A 252 -11.29 1.13 10.56
C SER A 252 -12.11 1.61 9.37
N ASP A 253 -13.39 1.96 9.58
CA ASP A 253 -14.36 2.07 8.48
C ASP A 253 -15.25 3.32 8.58
N GLN A 254 -14.82 4.35 9.32
CA GLN A 254 -15.49 5.64 9.29
C GLN A 254 -15.20 6.41 8.00
N ASP A 255 -16.24 6.65 7.21
CA ASP A 255 -16.19 7.32 5.90
C ASP A 255 -16.82 8.73 5.88
N GLY A 256 -17.44 9.14 6.99
CA GLY A 256 -18.13 10.43 7.12
C GLY A 256 -17.26 11.61 7.55
N ASP A 257 -16.00 11.36 7.93
CA ASP A 257 -15.00 12.34 8.35
C ASP A 257 -13.63 11.93 7.79
N ASP A 258 -13.05 12.77 6.96
CA ASP A 258 -11.81 12.52 6.23
C ASP A 258 -10.55 12.55 7.11
N THR A 259 -10.69 12.88 8.39
CA THR A 259 -9.60 12.81 9.39
C THR A 259 -9.63 11.54 10.22
N LYS A 260 -10.60 10.65 9.99
CA LYS A 260 -10.86 9.40 10.72
C LYS A 260 -10.87 8.21 9.75
N GLY A 261 -11.18 7.01 10.24
CA GLY A 261 -11.24 5.79 9.44
C GLY A 261 -9.86 5.20 9.13
N TYR A 262 -8.86 5.44 9.98
CA TYR A 262 -7.47 5.05 9.74
C TYR A 262 -6.99 3.92 10.65
N VAL A 263 -6.03 3.14 10.15
CA VAL A 263 -5.28 2.16 10.93
C VAL A 263 -3.82 2.61 11.06
N TRP A 264 -3.28 2.62 12.29
CA TRP A 264 -1.88 2.94 12.54
C TRP A 264 -1.17 1.83 13.32
N LEU A 265 -0.21 1.17 12.65
CA LEU A 265 0.69 0.21 13.24
C LEU A 265 1.99 0.92 13.65
N ALA A 266 2.04 1.31 14.92
CA ALA A 266 3.17 2.05 15.48
C ALA A 266 4.23 1.15 16.13
N GLY A 267 3.93 -0.13 16.36
CA GLY A 267 4.84 -1.12 16.89
C GLY A 267 4.18 -2.45 17.25
N GLY A 268 4.93 -3.33 17.92
CA GLY A 268 4.44 -4.64 18.39
C GLY A 268 4.86 -5.81 17.51
N THR A 269 4.39 -7.00 17.87
CA THR A 269 4.49 -8.23 17.06
C THR A 269 3.08 -8.64 16.68
N ILE A 270 2.75 -8.55 15.40
CA ILE A 270 1.40 -8.65 14.87
C ILE A 270 1.36 -9.80 13.87
N ASP A 271 0.45 -10.75 14.06
CA ASP A 271 0.24 -11.92 13.20
C ASP A 271 -1.25 -12.00 12.83
N LEU A 272 -1.55 -11.78 11.56
CA LEU A 272 -2.91 -11.61 11.04
C LEU A 272 -3.21 -12.73 10.03
N THR A 273 -4.37 -13.34 10.19
CA THR A 273 -4.96 -14.27 9.23
C THR A 273 -6.41 -13.88 9.01
N SER A 274 -6.77 -13.52 7.78
CA SER A 274 -8.11 -13.05 7.43
C SER A 274 -8.75 -13.90 6.33
N GLY A 275 -10.07 -13.94 6.33
CA GLY A 275 -10.86 -14.39 5.18
C GLY A 275 -11.08 -13.27 4.17
N ASP A 276 -10.97 -12.01 4.59
CA ASP A 276 -10.96 -10.82 3.71
C ASP A 276 -9.60 -10.10 3.85
N ASP A 277 -9.56 -8.78 4.04
CA ASP A 277 -8.29 -8.04 4.09
C ASP A 277 -7.53 -8.31 5.39
N GLY A 278 -6.20 -8.28 5.29
CA GLY A 278 -5.37 -8.30 6.50
C GLY A 278 -5.57 -7.03 7.33
N VAL A 279 -5.53 -5.89 6.66
CA VAL A 279 -5.79 -4.57 7.25
C VAL A 279 -6.65 -3.77 6.28
N SER A 280 -7.82 -3.30 6.73
CA SER A 280 -8.73 -2.48 5.94
C SER A 280 -8.97 -1.13 6.60
N ALA A 281 -8.77 -0.03 5.86
CA ALA A 281 -9.01 1.32 6.33
C ALA A 281 -9.81 2.15 5.31
N ALA A 282 -10.84 2.86 5.78
CA ALA A 282 -11.59 3.79 4.94
C ALA A 282 -10.72 4.95 4.41
N THR A 283 -9.71 5.38 5.17
CA THR A 283 -8.79 6.44 4.76
C THR A 283 -7.37 5.93 4.64
N ASP A 284 -6.64 5.82 5.75
CA ASP A 284 -5.21 5.60 5.72
C ASP A 284 -4.80 4.33 6.47
N VAL A 285 -3.79 3.65 5.93
CA VAL A 285 -2.98 2.71 6.70
C VAL A 285 -1.58 3.27 6.84
N VAL A 286 -1.13 3.43 8.09
CA VAL A 286 0.22 3.93 8.40
C VAL A 286 0.98 2.88 9.19
N VAL A 287 2.20 2.56 8.77
CA VAL A 287 3.12 1.65 9.47
C VAL A 287 4.41 2.40 9.76
N THR A 288 4.72 2.60 11.04
CA THR A 288 5.95 3.29 11.45
C THR A 288 6.99 2.38 12.11
N ASP A 289 6.55 1.26 12.70
CA ASP A 289 7.42 0.24 13.28
C ASP A 289 6.62 -1.06 13.53
N GLY A 290 7.30 -2.12 13.99
CA GLY A 290 6.69 -3.40 14.37
C GLY A 290 7.19 -4.58 13.54
N THR A 291 6.83 -5.78 13.96
CA THR A 291 6.98 -7.01 13.15
C THR A 291 5.57 -7.47 12.78
N VAL A 292 5.23 -7.43 11.50
CA VAL A 292 3.87 -7.66 11.00
C VAL A 292 3.89 -8.82 10.00
N SER A 293 3.08 -9.83 10.24
CA SER A 293 2.86 -10.97 9.34
C SER A 293 1.39 -10.98 8.96
N ILE A 294 1.09 -10.99 7.66
CA ILE A 294 -0.27 -10.97 7.13
C ILE A 294 -0.45 -12.13 6.17
N VAL A 295 -1.52 -12.91 6.40
CA VAL A 295 -2.05 -13.87 5.44
C VAL A 295 -3.50 -13.48 5.15
N ALA A 296 -3.72 -12.86 4.00
CA ALA A 296 -5.04 -12.43 3.55
C ALA A 296 -5.58 -13.39 2.48
N GLY A 297 -6.86 -13.73 2.61
CA GLY A 297 -7.50 -14.58 1.63
C GLY A 297 -7.21 -16.08 1.76
N THR A 298 -7.33 -16.64 2.97
CA THR A 298 -7.19 -18.09 3.18
C THR A 298 -8.23 -18.94 2.42
N ALA A 299 -8.04 -20.26 2.30
CA ALA A 299 -8.91 -21.17 1.53
C ALA A 299 -10.41 -21.20 1.90
N ALA A 300 -10.85 -20.41 2.88
CA ALA A 300 -12.24 -20.17 3.25
C ALA A 300 -12.89 -18.98 2.52
N THR A 301 -12.14 -18.22 1.71
CA THR A 301 -12.65 -17.07 0.95
C THR A 301 -13.74 -17.43 -0.05
N ALA A 302 -14.69 -16.52 -0.26
CA ALA A 302 -15.59 -16.64 -1.39
C ALA A 302 -14.80 -16.35 -2.68
N ALA A 303 -15.16 -17.04 -3.78
CA ALA A 303 -14.42 -16.95 -5.03
C ALA A 303 -14.50 -15.59 -5.75
N ASP A 304 -15.31 -14.66 -5.24
CA ASP A 304 -15.53 -13.32 -5.78
C ASP A 304 -14.94 -12.21 -4.87
N ASP A 305 -14.40 -12.57 -3.70
CA ASP A 305 -13.65 -11.62 -2.88
C ASP A 305 -12.25 -11.46 -3.49
N VAL A 306 -11.67 -10.28 -3.33
CA VAL A 306 -10.30 -9.95 -3.74
C VAL A 306 -9.50 -9.54 -2.51
N PRO A 307 -9.17 -10.49 -1.61
CA PRO A 307 -8.60 -10.16 -0.31
C PRO A 307 -7.18 -9.61 -0.43
N GLN A 308 -6.99 -8.41 0.10
CA GLN A 308 -5.73 -7.68 0.03
C GLN A 308 -4.96 -7.81 1.33
N GLY A 309 -3.62 -7.73 1.26
CA GLY A 309 -2.79 -7.72 2.47
C GLY A 309 -3.11 -6.48 3.31
N VAL A 310 -3.04 -5.31 2.67
CA VAL A 310 -3.37 -4.01 3.25
C VAL A 310 -4.16 -3.19 2.23
N ALA A 311 -5.33 -2.72 2.62
CA ALA A 311 -6.23 -1.91 1.80
C ALA A 311 -6.51 -0.55 2.46
N ALA A 312 -6.38 0.55 1.71
CA ALA A 312 -6.69 1.89 2.19
C ALA A 312 -7.37 2.77 1.12
N GLY A 313 -8.50 3.39 1.48
CA GLY A 313 -9.26 4.26 0.57
C GLY A 313 -8.55 5.57 0.16
N VAL A 314 -7.48 5.97 0.85
CA VAL A 314 -6.76 7.23 0.57
C VAL A 314 -5.26 7.01 0.47
N THR A 315 -4.59 6.47 1.49
CA THR A 315 -3.14 6.30 1.43
C THR A 315 -2.64 5.13 2.26
N VAL A 316 -1.70 4.36 1.71
CA VAL A 316 -0.84 3.46 2.49
C VAL A 316 0.53 4.08 2.65
N VAL A 317 1.04 4.17 3.89
CA VAL A 317 2.42 4.60 4.16
C VAL A 317 3.16 3.60 5.02
N VAL A 318 4.36 3.21 4.57
CA VAL A 318 5.32 2.39 5.32
C VAL A 318 6.61 3.17 5.54
N GLU A 319 6.90 3.56 6.78
CA GLU A 319 8.14 4.25 7.18
C GLU A 319 9.11 3.36 7.96
N GLY A 320 8.67 2.20 8.44
CA GLY A 320 9.49 1.29 9.25
C GLY A 320 8.84 -0.07 9.47
N GLY A 321 9.48 -0.91 10.31
CA GLY A 321 9.02 -2.26 10.64
C GLY A 321 9.62 -3.37 9.77
N ASP A 322 9.29 -4.61 10.11
CA ASP A 322 9.57 -5.85 9.37
C ASP A 322 8.22 -6.49 9.01
N ILE A 323 7.84 -6.40 7.73
CA ILE A 323 6.50 -6.68 7.24
C ILE A 323 6.56 -7.80 6.20
N ALA A 324 5.80 -8.86 6.44
CA ALA A 324 5.62 -9.98 5.50
C ALA A 324 4.14 -10.12 5.15
N ILE A 325 3.82 -10.18 3.85
CA ILE A 325 2.45 -10.26 3.33
C ILE A 325 2.36 -11.44 2.35
N ASP A 326 1.35 -12.27 2.54
CA ASP A 326 0.87 -13.29 1.61
C ASP A 326 -0.62 -13.02 1.37
N ALA A 327 -0.95 -12.46 0.20
CA ALA A 327 -2.30 -12.02 -0.14
C ALA A 327 -2.83 -12.74 -1.38
N ALA A 328 -4.14 -12.99 -1.41
CA ALA A 328 -4.80 -13.62 -2.54
C ALA A 328 -5.00 -12.65 -3.73
N ASP A 329 -5.06 -11.34 -3.46
CA ASP A 329 -5.10 -10.26 -4.44
C ASP A 329 -3.84 -9.38 -4.25
N ASP A 330 -3.98 -8.08 -4.07
CA ASP A 330 -2.86 -7.15 -3.88
C ASP A 330 -2.17 -7.30 -2.52
N GLY A 331 -0.85 -7.10 -2.49
CA GLY A 331 -0.09 -7.02 -1.25
C GLY A 331 -0.37 -5.73 -0.48
N LEU A 332 -0.10 -4.58 -1.11
CA LEU A 332 -0.51 -3.25 -0.65
C LEU A 332 -1.38 -2.60 -1.70
N HIS A 333 -2.57 -2.15 -1.32
CA HIS A 333 -3.53 -1.50 -2.21
C HIS A 333 -3.95 -0.13 -1.67
N SER A 334 -4.00 0.87 -2.54
CA SER A 334 -4.68 2.13 -2.21
C SER A 334 -5.43 2.74 -3.39
N ASP A 335 -6.68 3.14 -3.12
CA ASP A 335 -7.50 3.98 -4.01
C ASP A 335 -6.90 5.39 -4.24
N GLY A 336 -5.86 5.73 -3.49
CA GLY A 336 -5.09 6.96 -3.67
C GLY A 336 -3.62 6.68 -3.94
N SER A 337 -2.77 6.74 -2.92
CA SER A 337 -1.31 6.68 -3.11
C SER A 337 -0.63 5.78 -2.11
N VAL A 338 0.53 5.25 -2.50
CA VAL A 338 1.37 4.42 -1.64
C VAL A 338 2.74 5.07 -1.47
N GLY A 339 3.17 5.22 -0.23
CA GLY A 339 4.47 5.79 0.14
C GLY A 339 5.32 4.82 0.96
N ILE A 340 6.50 4.44 0.46
CA ILE A 340 7.44 3.57 1.16
C ILE A 340 8.71 4.37 1.47
N GLY A 341 8.85 4.80 2.72
CA GLY A 341 10.00 5.55 3.23
C GLY A 341 11.08 4.70 3.89
N GLY A 342 10.74 3.50 4.38
CA GLY A 342 11.64 2.66 5.16
C GLY A 342 11.06 1.26 5.44
N GLY A 343 11.68 0.56 6.39
CA GLY A 343 11.31 -0.81 6.79
C GLY A 343 11.87 -1.92 5.89
N THR A 344 11.58 -3.16 6.26
CA THR A 344 11.77 -4.37 5.45
C THR A 344 10.39 -4.86 5.06
N LEU A 345 10.14 -5.04 3.76
CA LEU A 345 8.85 -5.44 3.23
C LEU A 345 9.04 -6.64 2.30
N THR A 346 8.39 -7.76 2.59
CA THR A 346 8.37 -8.95 1.74
C THR A 346 6.93 -9.28 1.37
N ILE A 347 6.60 -9.23 0.09
CA ILE A 347 5.24 -9.41 -0.41
C ILE A 347 5.20 -10.57 -1.40
N SER A 348 4.23 -11.45 -1.20
CA SER A 348 3.68 -12.35 -2.21
C SER A 348 2.21 -12.02 -2.39
N SER A 349 1.79 -11.84 -3.64
CA SER A 349 0.43 -11.44 -4.00
C SER A 349 -0.10 -12.33 -5.14
N GLY A 350 -1.43 -12.45 -5.21
CA GLY A 350 -2.11 -13.13 -6.31
C GLY A 350 -2.37 -12.23 -7.51
N ASP A 351 -2.46 -10.92 -7.29
CA ASP A 351 -2.42 -9.87 -8.31
C ASP A 351 -1.17 -9.00 -8.09
N ASP A 352 -1.27 -7.76 -7.62
CA ASP A 352 -0.12 -6.87 -7.61
C ASP A 352 0.64 -6.85 -6.29
N GLY A 353 1.96 -6.70 -6.37
CA GLY A 353 2.77 -6.55 -5.17
C GLY A 353 2.38 -5.27 -4.42
N VAL A 354 2.35 -4.16 -5.15
CA VAL A 354 1.87 -2.86 -4.67
C VAL A 354 1.07 -2.19 -5.77
N HIS A 355 -0.19 -1.86 -5.50
CA HIS A 355 -1.05 -1.09 -6.39
C HIS A 355 -1.45 0.25 -5.78
N ALA A 356 -1.28 1.32 -6.56
CA ALA A 356 -1.69 2.66 -6.21
C ALA A 356 -2.46 3.30 -7.37
N GLU A 357 -3.75 3.60 -7.19
CA GLU A 357 -4.58 4.24 -8.21
C GLU A 357 -4.07 5.63 -8.65
N GLN A 358 -3.15 6.23 -7.90
CA GLN A 358 -2.45 7.46 -8.26
C GLN A 358 -0.93 7.28 -8.22
N ARG A 359 -0.28 7.54 -7.08
CA ARG A 359 1.18 7.60 -7.02
C ARG A 359 1.74 6.54 -6.11
N LEU A 360 2.71 5.79 -6.62
CA LEU A 360 3.62 4.97 -5.83
C LEU A 360 4.97 5.69 -5.68
N GLU A 361 5.40 5.94 -4.45
CA GLU A 361 6.71 6.54 -4.15
C GLU A 361 7.54 5.67 -3.20
N ILE A 362 8.68 5.17 -3.67
CA ILE A 362 9.68 4.48 -2.87
C ILE A 362 10.88 5.41 -2.63
N ARG A 363 11.08 5.81 -1.38
CA ARG A 363 12.17 6.69 -0.93
C ARG A 363 13.26 5.94 -0.16
N GLY A 364 12.95 4.76 0.37
CA GLY A 364 13.85 3.96 1.19
C GLY A 364 13.28 2.58 1.49
N GLY A 365 13.95 1.86 2.41
CA GLY A 365 13.57 0.51 2.83
C GLY A 365 14.18 -0.61 1.98
N ASP A 366 13.98 -1.85 2.43
CA ASP A 366 14.29 -3.08 1.70
C ASP A 366 12.96 -3.71 1.25
N VAL A 367 12.57 -3.48 0.00
CA VAL A 367 11.30 -3.92 -0.60
C VAL A 367 11.55 -5.11 -1.49
N THR A 368 10.90 -6.24 -1.18
CA THR A 368 10.95 -7.47 -1.97
C THR A 368 9.55 -7.88 -2.37
N ILE A 369 9.25 -7.82 -3.66
CA ILE A 369 8.08 -8.49 -4.24
C ILE A 369 8.56 -9.86 -4.74
N ALA A 370 8.21 -10.90 -3.99
CA ALA A 370 8.67 -12.26 -4.23
C ALA A 370 7.88 -12.95 -5.36
N GLU A 371 6.59 -12.65 -5.46
CA GLU A 371 5.67 -13.15 -6.49
C GLU A 371 4.50 -12.16 -6.62
N ALA A 372 4.14 -11.82 -7.86
CA ALA A 372 2.99 -11.01 -8.22
C ALA A 372 2.64 -11.19 -9.72
N VAL A 373 1.46 -10.76 -10.15
CA VAL A 373 1.14 -10.49 -11.56
C VAL A 373 1.95 -9.30 -12.01
N GLU A 374 1.68 -8.11 -11.47
CA GLU A 374 2.55 -6.95 -11.62
C GLU A 374 3.27 -6.63 -10.30
N GLY A 375 4.54 -6.25 -10.40
CA GLY A 375 5.33 -6.03 -9.19
C GLY A 375 4.93 -4.77 -8.43
N LEU A 376 4.98 -3.64 -9.14
CA LEU A 376 4.72 -2.30 -8.62
C LEU A 376 3.89 -1.53 -9.65
N GLU A 377 2.66 -1.17 -9.33
CA GLU A 377 1.75 -0.42 -10.20
C GLU A 377 1.39 0.95 -9.61
N GLY A 378 1.29 1.95 -10.50
CA GLY A 378 0.47 3.14 -10.27
C GLY A 378 0.51 4.10 -11.44
N VAL A 379 -0.30 5.17 -11.43
CA VAL A 379 -0.29 6.20 -12.49
C VAL A 379 1.08 6.87 -12.61
N ASP A 380 1.69 7.18 -11.48
CA ASP A 380 3.08 7.61 -11.40
C ASP A 380 3.85 6.72 -10.43
N VAL A 381 4.96 6.15 -10.89
CA VAL A 381 5.88 5.37 -10.07
C VAL A 381 7.21 6.11 -9.93
N ALA A 382 7.63 6.38 -8.69
CA ALA A 382 8.88 7.07 -8.39
C ALA A 382 9.74 6.29 -7.38
N ILE A 383 10.97 5.95 -7.78
CA ILE A 383 11.96 5.32 -6.93
C ILE A 383 13.16 6.26 -6.78
N SER A 384 13.42 6.69 -5.54
CA SER A 384 14.52 7.61 -5.21
C SER A 384 15.56 7.03 -4.26
N GLY A 385 15.26 5.89 -3.64
CA GLY A 385 16.15 5.20 -2.71
C GLY A 385 15.66 3.80 -2.35
N GLY A 386 16.34 3.15 -1.40
CA GLY A 386 16.04 1.79 -0.95
C GLY A 386 16.69 0.68 -1.78
N THR A 387 16.48 -0.56 -1.34
CA THR A 387 16.75 -1.78 -2.09
C THR A 387 15.41 -2.33 -2.57
N VAL A 388 15.19 -2.41 -3.87
CA VAL A 388 13.94 -2.89 -4.47
C VAL A 388 14.25 -4.14 -5.30
N SER A 389 13.62 -5.26 -4.97
CA SER A 389 13.74 -6.54 -5.67
C SER A 389 12.36 -7.02 -6.07
N VAL A 390 12.11 -7.18 -7.36
CA VAL A 390 10.79 -7.55 -7.89
C VAL A 390 10.89 -8.81 -8.75
N THR A 391 10.01 -9.77 -8.50
CA THR A 391 9.73 -10.90 -9.39
C THR A 391 8.26 -10.90 -9.77
N ALA A 392 7.97 -10.72 -11.06
CA ALA A 392 6.60 -10.58 -11.58
C ALA A 392 6.31 -11.57 -12.71
N SER A 393 5.06 -12.01 -12.80
CA SER A 393 4.60 -12.96 -13.82
C SER A 393 4.04 -12.29 -15.08
N ASN A 394 3.74 -10.99 -14.98
CA ASN A 394 3.60 -10.04 -16.07
C ASN A 394 4.68 -8.96 -15.92
N ASP A 395 4.29 -7.70 -15.71
CA ASP A 395 5.19 -6.54 -15.72
C ASP A 395 5.82 -6.29 -14.36
N GLY A 396 7.09 -5.87 -14.36
CA GLY A 396 7.84 -5.68 -13.14
C GLY A 396 7.45 -4.40 -12.41
N ILE A 397 7.54 -3.28 -13.12
CA ILE A 397 7.12 -1.97 -12.64
C ILE A 397 6.29 -1.34 -13.74
N ASN A 398 5.04 -1.04 -13.46
CA ASN A 398 4.07 -0.56 -14.43
C ASN A 398 3.59 0.84 -14.04
N ALA A 399 3.85 1.83 -14.91
CA ALA A 399 3.27 3.16 -14.78
C ALA A 399 2.08 3.31 -15.74
N ALA A 400 0.87 3.06 -15.22
CA ALA A 400 -0.37 2.96 -15.99
C ALA A 400 -1.59 3.48 -15.19
N GLY A 401 -2.73 3.63 -15.87
CA GLY A 401 -4.01 3.96 -15.24
C GLY A 401 -4.66 5.25 -15.74
N ASN A 402 -3.93 6.13 -16.45
CA ASN A 402 -4.60 7.24 -17.12
C ASN A 402 -5.33 6.75 -18.36
N THR A 403 -6.63 6.99 -18.40
CA THR A 403 -7.38 6.85 -19.65
C THR A 403 -7.14 8.06 -20.53
N ALA A 404 -6.56 7.85 -21.72
CA ALA A 404 -6.42 8.91 -22.72
C ALA A 404 -7.80 9.56 -23.00
N SER A 405 -7.97 10.84 -22.66
CA SER A 405 -9.13 11.59 -23.13
C SER A 405 -8.97 11.91 -24.63
N GLY A 406 -9.42 10.99 -25.50
CA GLY A 406 -9.82 11.34 -26.87
C GLY A 406 -9.20 10.56 -28.01
N GLY A 407 -10.02 9.72 -28.65
CA GLY A 407 -9.78 9.23 -29.99
C GLY A 407 -10.89 8.31 -30.49
N GLN A 408 -12.01 8.87 -30.98
CA GLN A 408 -13.01 8.08 -31.68
C GLN A 408 -12.42 7.49 -32.98
N GLY A 409 -12.10 6.19 -32.94
CA GLY A 409 -12.12 5.30 -34.10
C GLY A 409 -10.80 5.11 -34.84
N GLY A 410 -10.26 3.89 -34.73
CA GLY A 410 -9.50 3.20 -35.77
C GLY A 410 -7.97 3.24 -35.64
N MET A 411 -7.37 2.06 -35.41
CA MET A 411 -5.95 1.72 -35.61
C MET A 411 -4.95 2.83 -35.21
N ALA A 412 -5.08 3.37 -34.00
CA ALA A 412 -4.02 4.16 -33.38
C ALA A 412 -3.07 3.20 -32.66
N GLY A 413 -1.77 3.36 -32.84
CA GLY A 413 -0.78 2.68 -31.99
C GLY A 413 -0.86 3.19 -30.55
N GLU A 414 -0.12 2.56 -29.65
CA GLU A 414 0.00 2.99 -28.25
C GLU A 414 0.38 4.47 -28.19
N ALA A 415 -0.41 5.24 -27.44
CA ALA A 415 -0.28 6.68 -27.32
C ALA A 415 0.31 7.00 -25.95
N ASP A 416 1.22 7.96 -25.90
CA ASP A 416 1.74 8.52 -24.65
C ASP A 416 0.59 9.22 -23.90
N THR A 417 0.19 8.64 -22.76
CA THR A 417 -0.92 9.10 -21.91
C THR A 417 -0.46 9.93 -20.71
N GLY A 418 0.84 10.16 -20.57
CA GLY A 418 1.43 11.10 -19.62
C GLY A 418 1.85 10.51 -18.27
N GLU A 419 1.65 9.21 -18.03
CA GLU A 419 2.18 8.47 -16.89
C GLU A 419 3.70 8.55 -16.82
N SER A 420 4.25 8.43 -15.61
CA SER A 420 5.70 8.54 -15.43
C SER A 420 6.26 7.47 -14.50
N LEU A 421 7.24 6.74 -15.01
CA LEU A 421 8.15 5.92 -14.23
C LEU A 421 9.49 6.64 -14.09
N VAL A 422 9.87 6.99 -12.86
CA VAL A 422 11.09 7.73 -12.56
C VAL A 422 11.96 6.97 -11.57
N ILE A 423 13.20 6.66 -11.96
CA ILE A 423 14.22 6.10 -11.06
C ILE A 423 15.36 7.11 -10.93
N SER A 424 15.56 7.62 -9.73
CA SER A 424 16.58 8.64 -9.41
C SER A 424 17.65 8.16 -8.43
N GLY A 425 17.45 6.99 -7.82
CA GLY A 425 18.37 6.40 -6.85
C GLY A 425 17.92 4.99 -6.45
N GLY A 426 18.60 4.43 -5.44
CA GLY A 426 18.35 3.08 -4.93
C GLY A 426 19.10 1.97 -5.69
N THR A 427 18.95 0.74 -5.20
CA THR A 427 19.37 -0.49 -5.87
C THR A 427 18.12 -1.23 -6.31
N VAL A 428 17.89 -1.34 -7.63
CA VAL A 428 16.64 -1.87 -8.20
C VAL A 428 16.96 -3.10 -9.04
N THR A 429 16.42 -4.25 -8.66
CA THR A 429 16.50 -5.50 -9.44
C THR A 429 15.10 -5.96 -9.80
N VAL A 430 14.82 -6.18 -11.08
CA VAL A 430 13.50 -6.60 -11.55
C VAL A 430 13.63 -7.78 -12.50
N VAL A 431 12.87 -8.84 -12.23
CA VAL A 431 12.74 -10.00 -13.13
C VAL A 431 11.27 -10.16 -13.46
N ALA A 432 10.92 -9.88 -14.71
CA ALA A 432 9.55 -9.92 -15.22
C ALA A 432 9.44 -10.92 -16.37
N ARG A 433 8.24 -11.49 -16.54
CA ARG A 433 7.92 -12.29 -17.73
C ARG A 433 7.25 -11.45 -18.84
N GLY A 434 6.69 -10.29 -18.48
CA GLY A 434 6.43 -9.15 -19.35
C GLY A 434 7.60 -8.16 -19.31
N ASP A 435 7.30 -6.87 -19.45
CA ASP A 435 8.31 -5.82 -19.38
C ASP A 435 8.77 -5.59 -17.94
N ALA A 436 10.08 -5.50 -17.73
CA ALA A 436 10.59 -5.23 -16.41
C ALA A 436 10.34 -3.79 -15.98
N LEU A 437 10.37 -2.85 -16.93
CA LEU A 437 9.91 -1.47 -16.76
C LEU A 437 8.91 -1.15 -17.87
N ASP A 438 7.67 -0.86 -17.50
CA ASP A 438 6.62 -0.45 -18.43
C ASP A 438 6.05 0.93 -18.06
N SER A 439 5.64 1.67 -19.06
CA SER A 439 4.89 2.91 -18.86
C SER A 439 4.03 3.27 -20.06
N ASN A 440 2.76 3.56 -19.79
CA ASN A 440 1.88 4.16 -20.79
C ASN A 440 2.25 5.62 -21.14
N GLY A 441 3.21 6.21 -20.42
CA GLY A 441 3.85 7.47 -20.75
C GLY A 441 5.36 7.32 -20.90
N SER A 442 6.15 7.82 -19.94
CA SER A 442 7.60 7.94 -20.07
C SER A 442 8.40 7.28 -18.95
N ILE A 443 9.59 6.78 -19.30
CA ILE A 443 10.58 6.24 -18.37
C ILE A 443 11.78 7.18 -18.29
N THR A 444 12.15 7.58 -17.07
CA THR A 444 13.33 8.41 -16.81
C THR A 444 14.22 7.80 -15.73
N ILE A 445 15.47 7.54 -16.07
CA ILE A 445 16.50 7.06 -15.15
C ILE A 445 17.57 8.14 -15.00
N SER A 446 17.78 8.65 -13.78
CA SER A 446 18.76 9.70 -13.48
C SER A 446 19.81 9.29 -12.43
N GLY A 447 19.65 8.13 -11.81
CA GLY A 447 20.57 7.60 -10.81
C GLY A 447 20.19 6.18 -10.37
N GLY A 448 20.96 5.62 -9.43
CA GLY A 448 20.76 4.27 -8.89
C GLY A 448 21.66 3.20 -9.52
N GLU A 449 21.59 1.99 -8.95
CA GLU A 449 22.15 0.75 -9.49
C GLU A 449 20.98 -0.14 -9.90
N ILE A 450 20.80 -0.34 -11.20
CA ILE A 450 19.57 -0.90 -11.77
C ILE A 450 19.93 -2.12 -12.62
N ALA A 451 19.28 -3.25 -12.36
CA ALA A 451 19.41 -4.46 -13.15
C ALA A 451 18.01 -5.04 -13.45
N VAL A 452 17.55 -4.88 -14.69
CA VAL A 452 16.19 -5.27 -15.08
C VAL A 452 16.23 -6.34 -16.17
N TYR A 453 15.32 -7.31 -16.06
CA TYR A 453 15.28 -8.48 -16.92
C TYR A 453 13.85 -8.77 -17.38
N GLY A 454 13.64 -8.71 -18.69
CA GLY A 454 12.42 -9.13 -19.35
C GLY A 454 12.55 -10.52 -19.99
N PRO A 455 11.54 -10.98 -20.74
CA PRO A 455 11.51 -12.31 -21.32
C PRO A 455 12.61 -12.56 -22.37
N THR A 456 13.07 -13.80 -22.40
CA THR A 456 13.90 -14.34 -23.49
C THR A 456 12.99 -14.95 -24.56
N GLY A 457 12.66 -14.18 -25.60
CA GLY A 457 11.84 -14.59 -26.74
C GLY A 457 10.44 -13.95 -26.73
N GLY A 458 9.66 -14.19 -27.79
CA GLY A 458 8.29 -13.67 -27.91
C GLY A 458 8.19 -12.29 -28.59
N GLY A 459 9.26 -11.50 -28.60
CA GLY A 459 9.30 -10.19 -29.24
C GLY A 459 9.27 -9.03 -28.24
N GLU A 460 8.81 -9.29 -27.02
CA GLU A 460 8.75 -8.31 -25.93
C GLU A 460 10.13 -7.91 -25.40
N GLY A 461 10.20 -6.67 -24.92
CA GLY A 461 11.39 -6.06 -24.35
C GLY A 461 11.54 -6.38 -22.86
N ALA A 462 12.50 -5.73 -22.24
CA ALA A 462 12.54 -5.58 -20.78
C ALA A 462 12.14 -4.16 -20.36
N VAL A 463 11.97 -3.27 -21.34
CA VAL A 463 11.72 -1.85 -21.13
C VAL A 463 10.79 -1.41 -22.25
N ASP A 464 9.56 -1.08 -21.89
CA ASP A 464 8.60 -0.48 -22.80
C ASP A 464 8.03 0.84 -22.26
N ALA A 465 7.68 1.71 -23.19
CA ALA A 465 7.17 3.03 -22.92
C ALA A 465 6.53 3.61 -24.18
N ASN A 466 5.31 4.14 -24.08
CA ASN A 466 4.64 4.78 -25.22
C ASN A 466 5.33 6.11 -25.61
N GLY A 467 5.91 6.77 -24.62
CA GLY A 467 6.70 8.00 -24.70
C GLY A 467 8.21 7.76 -24.72
N ALA A 468 8.95 8.67 -24.09
CA ALA A 468 10.42 8.62 -24.09
C ALA A 468 10.97 7.68 -23.02
N VAL A 469 12.02 6.94 -23.37
CA VAL A 469 12.91 6.26 -22.42
C VAL A 469 14.23 7.04 -22.36
N THR A 470 14.58 7.58 -21.19
CA THR A 470 15.78 8.40 -21.00
C THR A 470 16.67 7.88 -19.89
N ILE A 471 17.98 7.84 -20.15
CA ILE A 471 18.99 7.53 -19.14
C ILE A 471 19.99 8.69 -19.07
N ASP A 472 19.91 9.43 -17.97
CA ASP A 472 20.73 10.61 -17.67
C ASP A 472 21.79 10.34 -16.58
N GLY A 473 21.69 9.22 -15.86
CA GLY A 473 22.62 8.85 -14.80
C GLY A 473 22.41 7.42 -14.28
N GLY A 474 23.27 7.00 -13.34
CA GLY A 474 23.21 5.69 -12.69
C GLY A 474 24.06 4.61 -13.38
N VAL A 475 23.99 3.39 -12.86
CA VAL A 475 24.60 2.19 -13.43
C VAL A 475 23.48 1.22 -13.78
N VAL A 476 23.22 1.01 -15.07
CA VAL A 476 22.02 0.33 -15.56
C VAL A 476 22.41 -0.88 -16.40
N LEU A 477 21.87 -2.05 -16.08
CA LEU A 477 21.86 -3.24 -16.90
C LEU A 477 20.42 -3.56 -17.30
N VAL A 478 20.17 -3.67 -18.60
CA VAL A 478 18.92 -4.18 -19.17
C VAL A 478 19.23 -5.48 -19.89
N GLY A 479 18.65 -6.59 -19.42
CA GLY A 479 18.75 -7.91 -20.04
C GLY A 479 17.41 -8.36 -20.62
N GLY A 480 17.41 -8.98 -21.79
CA GLY A 480 16.20 -9.50 -22.40
C GLY A 480 16.47 -10.11 -23.78
N SER A 481 15.44 -10.19 -24.62
CA SER A 481 15.59 -10.61 -26.03
C SER A 481 15.52 -9.45 -27.03
N THR A 482 14.74 -8.42 -26.70
CA THR A 482 14.66 -7.15 -27.43
C THR A 482 15.19 -6.02 -26.55
N LEU A 483 15.93 -5.08 -27.14
CA LEU A 483 16.47 -3.93 -26.42
C LEU A 483 15.90 -2.64 -27.01
N LYS A 484 15.35 -1.79 -26.15
CA LYS A 484 14.96 -0.42 -26.47
C LYS A 484 16.18 0.48 -26.37
N VAL A 485 16.39 1.33 -27.37
CA VAL A 485 17.49 2.31 -27.36
C VAL A 485 17.06 3.53 -26.55
N PRO A 486 17.73 3.85 -25.43
CA PRO A 486 17.38 5.02 -24.64
C PRO A 486 17.94 6.30 -25.27
N GLY A 487 17.23 7.41 -25.05
CA GLY A 487 17.78 8.76 -25.13
C GLY A 487 18.52 9.15 -23.85
N GLY A 488 18.73 10.44 -23.65
CA GLY A 488 19.39 10.99 -22.46
C GLY A 488 20.87 11.34 -22.68
N ALA A 489 21.48 11.90 -21.63
CA ALA A 489 22.85 12.38 -21.62
C ALA A 489 23.89 11.28 -21.36
N GLN A 490 23.52 10.22 -20.64
CA GLN A 490 24.43 9.11 -20.33
C GLN A 490 24.45 8.12 -21.49
N THR A 491 25.65 7.71 -21.92
CA THR A 491 25.79 6.76 -23.03
C THR A 491 25.67 5.31 -22.55
N TRP A 492 25.63 4.38 -23.50
CA TRP A 492 25.38 2.97 -23.25
C TRP A 492 26.09 2.10 -24.29
N VAL A 493 26.33 0.84 -23.95
CA VAL A 493 26.78 -0.23 -24.87
C VAL A 493 25.68 -1.27 -24.95
N SER A 494 25.45 -1.86 -26.12
CA SER A 494 24.59 -3.04 -26.25
C SER A 494 25.27 -4.15 -27.04
N ALA A 495 24.94 -5.39 -26.69
CA ALA A 495 25.54 -6.58 -27.30
C ALA A 495 24.52 -7.72 -27.38
N SER A 496 24.59 -8.50 -28.46
CA SER A 496 23.98 -9.82 -28.53
C SER A 496 24.90 -10.79 -27.79
N ALA A 497 24.69 -10.89 -26.49
CA ALA A 497 25.38 -11.80 -25.58
C ALA A 497 24.32 -12.46 -24.70
N SER A 498 24.53 -13.72 -24.34
CA SER A 498 23.58 -14.47 -23.52
C SER A 498 24.19 -14.87 -22.19
N GLY A 499 23.34 -14.94 -21.17
CA GLY A 499 23.67 -15.38 -19.82
C GLY A 499 22.44 -15.93 -19.11
N SER A 500 22.67 -16.54 -17.96
CA SER A 500 21.65 -17.01 -17.02
C SER A 500 21.79 -16.36 -15.65
N ALA A 501 20.83 -16.59 -14.75
CA ALA A 501 20.99 -16.24 -13.35
C ALA A 501 22.34 -16.75 -12.80
N GLY A 502 23.06 -15.88 -12.09
CA GLY A 502 24.41 -16.12 -11.57
C GLY A 502 25.57 -15.85 -12.55
N SER A 503 25.31 -15.55 -13.82
CA SER A 503 26.36 -15.20 -14.78
C SER A 503 26.99 -13.85 -14.42
N THR A 504 28.29 -13.71 -14.65
CA THR A 504 28.97 -12.42 -14.47
C THR A 504 29.00 -11.68 -15.80
N VAL A 505 28.55 -10.42 -15.79
CA VAL A 505 28.63 -9.49 -16.92
C VAL A 505 29.65 -8.41 -16.59
N GLU A 506 30.68 -8.26 -17.41
CA GLU A 506 31.72 -7.24 -17.27
C GLU A 506 31.80 -6.39 -18.53
N ILE A 507 31.89 -5.07 -18.36
CA ILE A 507 32.19 -4.13 -19.45
C ILE A 507 33.62 -3.66 -19.28
N LEU A 508 34.47 -3.96 -20.27
CA LEU A 508 35.88 -3.58 -20.26
C LEU A 508 36.16 -2.51 -21.32
N ASP A 509 36.98 -1.52 -21.00
CA ASP A 509 37.46 -0.54 -21.97
C ASP A 509 38.52 -1.14 -22.91
N ALA A 510 38.97 -0.36 -23.90
CA ALA A 510 39.99 -0.79 -24.86
C ALA A 510 41.37 -1.13 -24.23
N ALA A 511 41.63 -0.72 -22.98
CA ALA A 511 42.83 -1.08 -22.22
C ALA A 511 42.62 -2.34 -21.34
N GLY A 512 41.41 -2.89 -21.32
CA GLY A 512 41.02 -4.02 -20.49
C GLY A 512 40.70 -3.64 -19.03
N ALA A 513 40.47 -2.35 -18.75
CA ALA A 513 40.03 -1.90 -17.44
C ALA A 513 38.51 -2.08 -17.28
N LEU A 514 38.08 -2.54 -16.10
CA LEU A 514 36.67 -2.73 -15.76
C LEU A 514 35.96 -1.38 -15.63
N VAL A 515 34.87 -1.22 -16.36
CA VAL A 515 33.95 -0.08 -16.30
C VAL A 515 32.78 -0.39 -15.38
N ALA A 516 32.07 -1.49 -15.64
CA ALA A 516 30.92 -1.94 -14.87
C ALA A 516 30.90 -3.47 -14.75
N SER A 517 30.34 -3.99 -13.66
CA SER A 517 30.21 -5.43 -13.40
C SER A 517 28.88 -5.74 -12.74
N PHE A 518 28.22 -6.81 -13.19
CA PHE A 518 26.94 -7.27 -12.64
C PHE A 518 26.96 -8.78 -12.45
N THR A 519 26.18 -9.27 -11.49
CA THR A 519 25.77 -10.68 -11.42
C THR A 519 24.32 -10.76 -11.89
N SER A 520 24.07 -11.53 -12.94
CA SER A 520 22.74 -11.58 -13.54
C SER A 520 21.72 -12.23 -12.62
N ALA A 521 20.56 -11.60 -12.43
CA ALA A 521 19.45 -12.19 -11.66
C ALA A 521 18.62 -13.18 -12.49
N ALA A 522 18.61 -13.02 -13.82
CA ALA A 522 17.83 -13.85 -14.73
C ALA A 522 18.61 -14.19 -16.01
N SER A 523 17.95 -14.91 -16.92
CA SER A 523 18.47 -15.16 -18.27
C SER A 523 18.24 -13.98 -19.21
N PHE A 524 19.15 -13.82 -20.17
CA PHE A 524 19.04 -12.83 -21.24
C PHE A 524 19.72 -13.35 -22.51
N ASP A 525 19.31 -12.85 -23.68
CA ASP A 525 19.91 -13.16 -25.00
C ASP A 525 20.55 -11.93 -25.66
N ALA A 526 20.25 -10.75 -25.13
CA ALA A 526 20.87 -9.49 -25.43
C ALA A 526 20.92 -8.64 -24.16
N LEU A 527 21.87 -7.72 -24.10
CA LEU A 527 21.98 -6.77 -23.00
C LEU A 527 22.31 -5.35 -23.48
N LEU A 528 21.89 -4.38 -22.68
CA LEU A 528 22.34 -2.99 -22.73
C LEU A 528 22.91 -2.62 -21.35
N VAL A 529 24.08 -1.99 -21.33
CA VAL A 529 24.66 -1.40 -20.11
C VAL A 529 24.87 0.09 -20.32
N SER A 530 24.40 0.90 -19.37
CA SER A 530 24.68 2.33 -19.28
C SER A 530 25.46 2.63 -18.00
N ASP A 531 26.50 3.43 -18.12
CA ASP A 531 27.36 3.84 -17.01
C ASP A 531 28.05 5.17 -17.38
N ALA A 532 28.25 6.05 -16.39
CA ALA A 532 28.90 7.36 -16.59
C ALA A 532 30.36 7.26 -17.07
N GLY A 533 31.02 6.11 -16.88
CA GLY A 533 32.36 5.81 -17.38
C GLY A 533 32.42 5.49 -18.88
N LEU A 534 31.28 5.32 -19.55
CA LEU A 534 31.23 5.08 -20.99
C LEU A 534 31.36 6.39 -21.79
N VAL A 535 32.03 6.33 -22.93
CA VAL A 535 32.23 7.47 -23.85
C VAL A 535 31.69 7.11 -25.22
N ALA A 536 30.75 7.91 -25.73
CA ALA A 536 30.08 7.65 -27.00
C ALA A 536 31.10 7.55 -28.16
N GLY A 537 30.99 6.48 -28.96
CA GLY A 537 31.88 6.20 -30.09
C GLY A 537 33.13 5.38 -29.74
N ASP A 538 33.46 5.20 -28.46
CA ASP A 538 34.55 4.32 -28.04
C ASP A 538 34.12 2.84 -28.09
N SER A 539 35.11 1.95 -28.24
CA SER A 539 34.91 0.50 -28.29
C SER A 539 35.10 -0.12 -26.91
N TYR A 540 34.22 -1.04 -26.57
CA TYR A 540 34.21 -1.78 -25.31
C TYR A 540 34.06 -3.29 -25.57
N ASP A 541 34.58 -4.10 -24.66
CA ASP A 541 34.38 -5.54 -24.63
C ASP A 541 33.27 -5.85 -23.61
N VAL A 542 32.16 -6.41 -24.08
CA VAL A 542 31.11 -7.01 -23.25
C VAL A 542 31.50 -8.46 -22.99
N VAL A 543 31.78 -8.80 -21.74
CA VAL A 543 32.24 -10.13 -21.33
C VAL A 543 31.17 -10.78 -20.47
N VAL A 544 30.63 -11.92 -20.93
CA VAL A 544 29.69 -12.74 -20.15
C VAL A 544 30.34 -14.10 -19.89
N ASP A 545 30.61 -14.40 -18.61
CA ASP A 545 31.33 -15.61 -18.17
C ASP A 545 32.60 -15.92 -18.99
N GLY A 546 33.37 -14.87 -19.29
CA GLY A 546 34.61 -14.95 -20.08
C GLY A 546 34.43 -14.99 -21.60
N THR A 547 33.20 -14.98 -22.11
CA THR A 547 32.91 -14.85 -23.55
C THR A 547 32.81 -13.37 -23.94
N THR A 548 33.69 -12.92 -24.83
CA THR A 548 33.79 -11.51 -25.23
C THR A 548 33.01 -11.20 -26.51
N THR A 549 32.27 -10.09 -26.50
CA THR A 549 31.62 -9.48 -27.65
C THR A 549 31.98 -8.00 -27.69
N ALA A 550 32.58 -7.53 -28.80
CA ALA A 550 32.90 -6.12 -28.96
C ALA A 550 31.64 -5.30 -29.25
N ALA A 551 31.50 -4.16 -28.58
CA ALA A 551 30.43 -3.19 -28.78
C ALA A 551 31.00 -1.78 -28.90
N THR A 552 30.28 -0.87 -29.56
CA THR A 552 30.63 0.55 -29.62
C THR A 552 29.57 1.35 -28.89
N ALA A 553 30.00 2.18 -27.94
CA ALA A 553 29.08 2.96 -27.13
C ALA A 553 28.25 3.93 -27.98
N GLY A 554 26.95 4.02 -27.71
CA GLY A 554 25.99 4.85 -28.43
C GLY A 554 25.58 4.30 -29.80
N THR A 555 25.96 3.06 -30.14
CA THR A 555 25.51 2.39 -31.37
C THR A 555 24.62 1.20 -31.02
N GLY A 556 23.41 1.20 -31.57
CA GLY A 556 22.46 0.11 -31.32
C GLY A 556 22.88 -1.17 -32.02
N LEU A 557 22.33 -2.30 -31.57
CA LEU A 557 22.46 -3.56 -32.30
C LEU A 557 21.95 -3.35 -33.72
N THR A 558 22.86 -3.44 -34.70
CA THR A 558 22.46 -3.49 -36.10
C THR A 558 21.78 -4.83 -36.30
N THR A 559 20.45 -4.88 -36.29
CA THR A 559 19.73 -6.04 -36.78
C THR A 559 20.13 -6.19 -38.25
N GLY A 560 20.94 -7.22 -38.51
CA GLY A 560 21.43 -7.49 -39.85
C GLY A 560 20.27 -7.90 -40.75
N MET A 561 19.53 -6.94 -41.30
CA MET A 561 18.88 -7.17 -42.59
C MET A 561 20.00 -7.36 -43.61
N GLY A 562 20.33 -8.63 -43.88
CA GLY A 562 21.25 -9.00 -44.95
C GLY A 562 20.85 -8.31 -46.26
N PRO A 563 21.82 -7.97 -47.13
CA PRO A 563 21.57 -7.20 -48.34
C PRO A 563 20.50 -7.90 -49.20
N GLY A 564 19.45 -7.16 -49.52
CA GLY A 564 18.21 -7.63 -50.13
C GLY A 564 18.40 -8.63 -51.26
N GLY A 565 17.89 -9.84 -51.05
CA GLY A 565 17.57 -10.77 -52.12
C GLY A 565 16.31 -10.31 -52.83
N ALA A 566 16.47 -9.73 -54.02
CA ALA A 566 15.39 -9.52 -54.97
C ALA A 566 14.78 -10.87 -55.37
N GLY A 567 13.77 -11.32 -54.64
CA GLY A 567 12.95 -12.50 -54.96
C GLY A 567 11.55 -12.04 -55.35
N GLY A 568 11.28 -11.98 -56.65
CA GLY A 568 9.95 -11.67 -57.16
C GLY A 568 8.93 -12.71 -56.73
N PHE A 569 7.80 -12.25 -56.18
CA PHE A 569 6.62 -13.08 -55.99
C PHE A 569 5.77 -13.06 -57.29
N PRO A 570 5.56 -14.21 -57.95
CA PRO A 570 4.52 -14.35 -58.95
C PRO A 570 3.17 -14.48 -58.25
N GLY A 571 2.20 -13.68 -58.68
CA GLY A 571 0.84 -13.71 -58.14
C GLY A 571 0.12 -15.03 -58.39
N GLY A 572 -0.91 -15.28 -57.57
CA GLY A 572 -1.91 -16.29 -57.87
C GLY A 572 -2.78 -16.70 -56.70
N GLY A 573 -4.06 -16.33 -56.78
CA GLY A 573 -5.15 -17.24 -56.41
C GLY A 573 -5.77 -17.04 -55.03
N GLY A 574 -6.93 -16.37 -55.01
CA GLY A 574 -7.81 -16.32 -53.86
C GLY A 574 -8.42 -17.67 -53.49
N GLY A 575 -8.80 -17.78 -52.22
CA GLY A 575 -9.62 -18.85 -51.66
C GLY A 575 -10.19 -18.36 -50.34
N GLY A 576 -11.46 -17.92 -50.37
CA GLY A 576 -12.16 -17.43 -49.20
C GLY A 576 -12.47 -18.54 -48.20
N PHE A 577 -12.51 -18.16 -46.92
CA PHE A 577 -13.22 -18.88 -45.88
C PHE A 577 -14.21 -17.94 -45.20
N PRO A 578 -15.41 -18.43 -44.83
CA PRO A 578 -16.54 -17.57 -44.52
C PRO A 578 -16.59 -17.17 -43.05
N GLU A 579 -17.12 -15.98 -42.83
CA GLU A 579 -17.63 -15.46 -41.56
C GLU A 579 -18.52 -16.49 -40.83
N ARG A 580 -18.31 -16.63 -39.51
CA ARG A 580 -19.37 -16.99 -38.58
C ARG A 580 -19.34 -16.00 -37.43
N GLY A 581 -20.45 -15.26 -37.32
CA GLY A 581 -20.78 -14.44 -36.17
C GLY A 581 -21.17 -15.25 -34.94
N PRO A 582 -21.49 -14.54 -33.84
CA PRO A 582 -21.42 -15.02 -32.46
C PRO A 582 -22.74 -15.67 -32.00
N GLU A 583 -22.67 -16.39 -30.87
CA GLU A 583 -23.68 -16.47 -29.77
C GLU A 583 -23.70 -17.86 -29.10
N GLY A 584 -23.71 -17.86 -27.76
CA GLY A 584 -24.34 -18.91 -26.95
C GLY A 584 -23.48 -19.61 -25.89
N ARG A 585 -23.30 -19.00 -24.72
CA ARG A 585 -23.44 -19.70 -23.42
C ARG A 585 -24.93 -19.59 -22.98
N PRO A 586 -25.45 -20.32 -21.96
CA PRO A 586 -24.85 -21.34 -21.10
C PRO A 586 -25.73 -22.61 -20.93
N ASP A 587 -25.21 -23.61 -20.20
CA ASP A 587 -25.87 -24.31 -19.07
C ASP A 587 -25.46 -25.78 -18.96
N GLY A 588 -25.03 -26.17 -17.76
CA GLY A 588 -25.53 -27.40 -17.14
C GLY A 588 -24.57 -28.60 -16.96
N ALA A 589 -24.04 -28.69 -15.75
CA ALA A 589 -24.09 -29.86 -14.85
C ALA A 589 -22.99 -30.95 -14.88
N ALA A 590 -22.45 -31.12 -13.66
CA ALA A 590 -22.21 -32.37 -12.93
C ALA A 590 -20.94 -33.19 -13.23
N SER A 591 -19.97 -33.09 -12.32
CA SER A 591 -19.67 -34.12 -11.31
C SER A 591 -18.69 -33.61 -10.26
#